data_AF-A0A1H6F5L8-F1
#
_entry.id   AF-A0A1H6F5L8-F1
#
_cell.length_a   1.000
_cell.length_b   1.000
_cell.length_c   1.000
_cell.angle_alpha   90.00
_cell.angle_beta   90.00
_cell.angle_gamma   90.00
#
_symmetry.space_group_name_H-M   'P 1'
#
loop_
_entity.id
_entity.type
_entity.pdbx_description
1 polymer ?
#
loop_
_entity_poly.entity_id
_entity_poly.type
_entity_poly.pdbx_seq_one_letter_code
_entity_poly.pdbx_strand_id
1 'polypeptide(L)'
;MIQRLFFLILLCIYLPAAHANETITFDKPPPSLKQWYKPQSKRNVWHHNMFKLRREIQAVNEYMTANDTEHTQKWALRLVTHYRKIAEMVPEWKDELELAWADKLETAAKQGELAAIGKAVKKLKQSCSSCHKHYRAQVATLYRAPDFSQVHVSLAGQQITYLDFMKQLMADVNRIKIAAEDGYKDKAQTALKALRGGIKTLGSSCSTCHKDAEARAYYLGDKTEKLLNDLEQDINSGKSGHTLGRLAVQACARCHGSHRIVYDLKTALD
;
A
#
# COMPACT_ATOMS: atom_id res chain seq x y z
N MET A 1 5.24 -51.29 -62.89
CA MET A 1 5.44 -50.05 -62.10
C MET A 1 4.11 -49.67 -61.46
N ILE A 2 3.84 -50.13 -60.24
CA ILE A 2 2.64 -49.75 -59.46
C ILE A 2 3.17 -49.30 -58.10
N GLN A 3 3.21 -47.99 -57.90
CA GLN A 3 3.77 -47.34 -56.73
C GLN A 3 2.66 -47.20 -55.68
N ARG A 4 2.77 -47.95 -54.59
CA ARG A 4 1.86 -47.89 -53.43
C ARG A 4 2.08 -46.56 -52.70
N LEU A 5 1.07 -45.71 -52.69
CA LEU A 5 1.04 -44.47 -51.91
C LEU A 5 0.64 -44.82 -50.47
N PHE A 6 1.60 -44.83 -49.54
CA PHE A 6 1.33 -44.91 -48.10
C PHE A 6 1.01 -43.50 -47.60
N PHE A 7 -0.25 -43.25 -47.24
CA PHE A 7 -0.69 -41.99 -46.64
C PHE A 7 -0.49 -42.09 -45.12
N LEU A 8 0.62 -41.56 -44.61
CA LEU A 8 0.86 -41.38 -43.17
C LEU A 8 0.10 -40.13 -42.71
N ILE A 9 -1.08 -40.36 -42.11
CA ILE A 9 -1.82 -39.32 -41.39
C ILE A 9 -1.08 -39.03 -40.08
N LEU A 10 -0.35 -37.91 -40.06
CA LEU A 10 0.29 -37.38 -38.86
C LEU A 10 -0.80 -36.75 -37.97
N LEU A 11 -1.24 -37.49 -36.96
CA LEU A 11 -2.18 -37.01 -35.95
C LEU A 11 -1.45 -36.01 -35.03
N CYS A 12 -1.48 -34.72 -35.36
CA CYS A 12 -1.02 -33.65 -34.47
C CYS A 12 -2.01 -33.52 -33.30
N ILE A 13 -1.75 -34.27 -32.22
CA ILE A 13 -2.41 -34.08 -30.94
C ILE A 13 -1.93 -32.72 -30.38
N TYR A 14 -2.78 -31.70 -30.48
CA TYR A 14 -2.63 -30.46 -29.72
C TYR A 14 -2.83 -30.78 -28.24
N LEU A 15 -1.73 -31.01 -27.51
CA LEU A 15 -1.73 -30.96 -26.06
C LEU A 15 -1.80 -29.47 -25.67
N PRO A 16 -2.86 -28.98 -25.03
CA PRO A 16 -2.84 -27.64 -24.47
C PRO A 16 -1.70 -27.59 -23.45
N ALA A 17 -0.75 -26.67 -23.66
CA ALA A 17 0.26 -26.39 -22.67
C ALA A 17 -0.45 -26.01 -21.37
N ALA A 18 -0.32 -26.85 -20.35
CA ALA A 18 -0.74 -26.51 -19.01
C ALA A 18 0.15 -25.33 -18.57
N HIS A 19 -0.33 -24.11 -18.76
CA HIS A 19 0.23 -22.95 -18.09
C HIS A 19 0.00 -23.18 -16.60
N ALA A 20 1.03 -23.64 -15.89
CA ALA A 20 1.05 -23.57 -14.45
C ALA A 20 0.86 -22.09 -14.10
N ASN A 21 -0.29 -21.74 -13.53
CA ASN A 21 -0.45 -20.44 -12.92
C ASN A 21 0.60 -20.35 -11.82
N GLU A 22 1.65 -19.57 -12.03
CA GLU A 22 2.58 -19.22 -10.97
C GLU A 22 1.79 -18.54 -9.86
N THR A 23 1.54 -19.26 -8.78
CA THR A 23 0.98 -18.70 -7.56
C THR A 23 2.07 -17.88 -6.89
N ILE A 24 1.94 -16.56 -6.93
CA ILE A 24 2.78 -15.66 -6.15
C ILE A 24 2.40 -15.84 -4.68
N THR A 25 3.22 -16.57 -3.92
CA THR A 25 3.08 -16.70 -2.47
C THR A 25 3.85 -15.60 -1.76
N PHE A 26 3.19 -14.91 -0.82
CA PHE A 26 3.81 -13.90 0.03
C PHE A 26 4.01 -14.46 1.44
N ASP A 27 5.25 -14.47 1.91
CA ASP A 27 5.53 -14.88 3.28
C ASP A 27 5.01 -13.84 4.27
N LYS A 28 4.34 -14.32 5.32
CA LYS A 28 3.86 -13.45 6.40
C LYS A 28 5.07 -12.95 7.20
N PRO A 29 5.14 -11.65 7.53
CA PRO A 29 6.18 -11.15 8.41
C PRO A 29 6.01 -11.74 9.82
N PRO A 30 7.08 -11.78 10.62
CA PRO A 30 7.02 -12.33 11.96
C PRO A 30 5.95 -11.68 12.85
N PRO A 31 5.20 -12.45 13.66
CA PRO A 31 4.16 -11.91 14.53
C PRO A 31 4.66 -10.87 15.53
N SER A 32 5.90 -11.00 16.03
CA SER A 32 6.49 -10.03 16.96
C SER A 32 6.57 -8.62 16.37
N LEU A 33 6.58 -8.48 15.04
CA LEU A 33 6.67 -7.20 14.36
C LEU A 33 5.41 -6.34 14.59
N LYS A 34 4.23 -6.96 14.75
CA LYS A 34 2.92 -6.29 14.88
C LYS A 34 2.90 -5.26 16.01
N GLN A 35 3.54 -5.55 17.15
CA GLN A 35 3.51 -4.69 18.33
C GLN A 35 4.15 -3.31 18.11
N TRP A 36 4.97 -3.17 17.07
CA TRP A 36 5.67 -1.93 16.74
C TRP A 36 4.87 -1.00 15.80
N TYR A 37 3.68 -1.42 15.39
CA TYR A 37 2.80 -0.67 14.50
C TYR A 37 1.53 -0.26 15.24
N LYS A 38 0.82 0.74 14.71
CA LYS A 38 -0.48 1.14 15.24
C LYS A 38 -1.52 0.03 14.95
N PRO A 39 -2.50 -0.18 15.85
CA PRO A 39 -2.78 0.60 17.06
C PRO A 39 -1.95 0.20 18.29
N GLN A 40 -1.22 -0.92 18.28
CA GLN A 40 -0.51 -1.45 19.45
C GLN A 40 0.59 -0.49 19.93
N SER A 41 1.34 0.10 19.00
CA SER A 41 2.39 1.07 19.31
C SER A 41 1.92 2.50 19.15
N LYS A 42 1.88 3.25 20.27
CA LYS A 42 1.66 4.71 20.24
C LYS A 42 2.87 5.47 19.70
N ARG A 43 4.07 4.90 19.81
CA ARG A 43 5.34 5.50 19.35
C ARG A 43 5.86 4.70 18.16
N ASN A 44 6.39 5.37 17.13
CA ASN A 44 6.95 4.71 15.94
C ASN A 44 8.37 4.18 16.17
N VAL A 45 8.59 3.40 17.24
CA VAL A 45 9.93 2.99 17.70
C VAL A 45 10.68 2.20 16.63
N TRP A 46 10.00 1.26 15.96
CA TRP A 46 10.57 0.49 14.86
C TRP A 46 11.04 1.40 13.72
N HIS A 47 10.18 2.30 13.24
CA HIS A 47 10.55 3.24 12.19
C HIS A 47 11.67 4.18 12.61
N HIS A 48 11.71 4.61 13.87
CA HIS A 48 12.83 5.41 14.38
C HIS A 48 14.15 4.66 14.31
N ASN A 49 14.17 3.34 14.61
CA ASN A 49 15.37 2.51 14.43
C ASN A 49 15.77 2.43 12.95
N MET A 50 14.80 2.19 12.04
CA MET A 50 15.06 2.17 10.60
C MET A 50 15.60 3.51 10.06
N PHE A 51 15.09 4.63 10.57
CA PHE A 51 15.59 5.96 10.20
C PHE A 51 16.99 6.24 10.72
N LYS A 52 17.32 5.77 11.93
CA LYS A 52 18.67 5.84 12.49
C LYS A 52 19.65 5.05 11.63
N LEU A 53 19.34 3.79 11.33
CA LEU A 53 20.15 2.94 10.47
C LEU A 53 20.44 3.57 9.11
N ARG A 54 19.41 4.11 8.43
CA ARG A 54 19.58 4.80 7.15
C ARG A 54 20.55 5.98 7.26
N ARG A 55 20.39 6.82 8.28
CA ARG A 55 21.25 7.99 8.52
C ARG A 55 22.67 7.59 8.89
N GLU A 56 22.84 6.56 9.70
CA GLU A 56 24.15 6.07 10.13
C GLU A 56 24.94 5.46 8.97
N ILE A 57 24.28 4.69 8.09
CA ILE A 57 24.88 4.22 6.84
C ILE A 57 25.33 5.40 5.97
N GLN A 58 24.47 6.41 5.81
CA GLN A 58 24.81 7.61 5.03
C GLN A 58 26.02 8.33 5.63
N ALA A 59 26.00 8.61 6.93
CA ALA A 59 27.09 9.29 7.62
C ALA A 59 28.42 8.54 7.49
N VAL A 60 28.45 7.22 7.64
CA VAL A 60 29.68 6.43 7.43
C VAL A 60 30.21 6.64 6.01
N ASN A 61 29.37 6.59 4.97
CA ASN A 61 29.84 6.80 3.59
C ASN A 61 30.36 8.23 3.36
N GLU A 62 29.67 9.24 3.91
CA GLU A 62 30.07 10.65 3.78
C GLU A 62 31.43 10.90 4.44
N TYR A 63 31.61 10.48 5.70
CA TYR A 63 32.87 10.70 6.42
C TYR A 63 34.02 9.84 5.90
N MET A 64 33.74 8.63 5.40
CA MET A 64 34.76 7.83 4.70
C MET A 64 35.24 8.53 3.42
N THR A 65 34.33 9.15 2.66
CA THR A 65 34.69 9.91 1.44
C THR A 65 35.53 11.14 1.78
N ALA A 66 35.26 11.77 2.93
CA ALA A 66 36.04 12.89 3.44
C ALA A 66 37.36 12.49 4.14
N ASN A 67 37.68 11.19 4.23
CA ASN A 67 38.79 10.64 5.04
C ASN A 67 38.73 11.05 6.53
N ASP A 68 37.54 11.38 7.05
CA ASP A 68 37.32 11.73 8.45
C ASP A 68 37.16 10.45 9.28
N THR A 69 38.27 9.99 9.85
CA THR A 69 38.31 8.72 10.59
C THR A 69 37.51 8.79 11.88
N GLU A 70 37.62 9.87 12.65
CA GLU A 70 36.92 10.02 13.93
C GLU A 70 35.40 9.90 13.76
N HIS A 71 34.82 10.65 12.82
CA HIS A 71 33.39 10.60 12.57
C HIS A 71 32.98 9.27 11.92
N THR A 72 33.80 8.71 11.03
CA THR A 72 33.54 7.39 10.46
C THR A 72 33.39 6.33 11.56
N GLN A 73 34.32 6.28 12.51
CA GLN A 73 34.29 5.33 13.63
C GLN A 73 33.05 5.54 14.50
N LYS A 74 32.78 6.79 14.89
CA LYS A 74 31.60 7.17 15.69
C LYS A 74 30.30 6.70 15.06
N TRP A 75 30.11 6.94 13.76
CA TRP A 75 28.88 6.57 13.06
C TRP A 75 28.81 5.07 12.76
N ALA A 76 29.94 4.40 12.51
CA ALA A 76 30.00 2.95 12.37
C ALA A 76 29.59 2.22 13.65
N LEU A 77 30.05 2.69 14.82
CA LEU A 77 29.65 2.10 16.10
C LEU A 77 28.16 2.30 16.38
N ARG A 78 27.60 3.48 16.07
CA ARG A 78 26.15 3.72 16.17
C ARG A 78 25.34 2.80 15.26
N LEU A 79 25.81 2.60 14.02
CA LEU A 79 25.20 1.67 13.07
C LEU A 79 25.14 0.25 13.65
N VAL A 80 26.24 -0.25 14.21
CA VAL A 80 26.29 -1.58 14.84
C VAL A 80 25.25 -1.68 15.96
N THR A 81 25.20 -0.70 16.86
CA THR A 81 24.25 -0.69 17.99
C THR A 81 22.80 -0.82 17.50
N HIS A 82 22.38 0.02 16.54
CA HIS A 82 21.00 0.00 16.06
C HIS A 82 20.69 -1.19 15.14
N TYR A 83 21.71 -1.77 14.49
CA TYR A 83 21.54 -2.96 13.65
C TYR A 83 21.25 -4.18 14.50
N ARG A 84 22.03 -4.39 15.57
CA ARG A 84 21.80 -5.48 16.54
C ARG A 84 20.43 -5.37 17.20
N LYS A 85 19.95 -4.15 17.45
CA LYS A 85 18.62 -3.91 18.00
C LYS A 85 17.48 -4.47 17.13
N ILE A 86 17.69 -4.74 15.84
CA ILE A 86 16.68 -5.41 15.01
C ILE A 86 16.36 -6.80 15.58
N ALA A 87 17.38 -7.57 15.99
CA ALA A 87 17.21 -8.90 16.56
C ALA A 87 16.51 -8.87 17.93
N GLU A 88 16.63 -7.76 18.68
CA GLU A 88 15.88 -7.58 19.93
C GLU A 88 14.42 -7.25 19.66
N MET A 89 14.15 -6.43 18.63
CA MET A 89 12.80 -5.98 18.30
C MET A 89 11.99 -7.06 17.57
N VAL A 90 12.66 -7.87 16.75
CA VAL A 90 12.07 -8.96 15.96
C VAL A 90 12.99 -10.18 16.07
N PRO A 91 12.88 -10.95 17.17
CA PRO A 91 13.75 -12.10 17.44
C PRO A 91 13.77 -13.16 16.33
N GLU A 92 12.65 -13.33 15.62
CA GLU A 92 12.51 -14.27 14.51
C GLU A 92 13.42 -13.94 13.32
N TRP A 93 13.94 -12.72 13.22
CA TRP A 93 14.89 -12.32 12.17
C TRP A 93 16.35 -12.44 12.59
N LYS A 94 16.65 -12.94 13.81
CA LYS A 94 18.02 -13.04 14.29
C LYS A 94 18.94 -13.80 13.32
N ASP A 95 18.44 -14.88 12.73
CA ASP A 95 19.20 -15.73 11.81
C ASP A 95 19.24 -15.17 10.37
N GLU A 96 18.33 -14.27 10.04
CA GLU A 96 18.30 -13.53 8.75
C GLU A 96 19.25 -12.33 8.75
N LEU A 97 19.68 -11.89 9.94
CA LEU A 97 20.59 -10.77 10.10
C LEU A 97 22.04 -11.22 9.98
N GLU A 98 22.82 -10.48 9.20
CA GLU A 98 24.27 -10.66 9.06
C GLU A 98 25.04 -10.15 10.30
N LEU A 99 24.74 -10.68 11.50
CA LEU A 99 25.33 -10.23 12.77
C LEU A 99 26.86 -10.37 12.80
N ALA A 100 27.42 -11.39 12.15
CA ALA A 100 28.86 -11.55 12.02
C ALA A 100 29.52 -10.37 11.26
N TRP A 101 28.81 -9.72 10.34
CA TRP A 101 29.29 -8.50 9.67
C TRP A 101 29.15 -7.26 10.55
N ALA A 102 28.18 -7.23 11.48
CA ALA A 102 28.10 -6.19 12.48
C ALA A 102 29.29 -6.28 13.46
N ASP A 103 29.70 -7.49 13.84
CA ASP A 103 30.89 -7.72 14.67
C ASP A 103 32.17 -7.25 13.95
N LYS A 104 32.32 -7.60 12.67
CA LYS A 104 33.43 -7.13 11.83
C LYS A 104 33.46 -5.61 11.70
N LEU A 105 32.28 -4.98 11.52
CA LEU A 105 32.16 -3.53 11.46
C LEU A 105 32.59 -2.88 12.78
N GLU A 106 32.17 -3.44 13.92
CA GLU A 106 32.56 -2.94 15.24
C GLU A 106 34.06 -2.99 15.45
N THR A 107 34.69 -4.12 15.15
CA THR A 107 36.14 -4.30 15.26
C THR A 107 36.90 -3.32 14.36
N ALA A 108 36.53 -3.23 13.09
CA ALA A 108 37.14 -2.30 12.13
C ALA A 108 36.97 -0.83 12.57
N ALA A 109 35.80 -0.48 13.10
CA ALA A 109 35.55 0.86 13.64
C ALA A 109 36.44 1.15 14.84
N LYS A 110 36.60 0.23 15.80
CA LYS A 110 37.51 0.42 16.94
C LYS A 110 38.98 0.57 16.53
N GLN A 111 39.38 -0.07 15.43
CA GLN A 111 40.76 -0.05 14.91
C GLN A 111 41.01 1.10 13.91
N GLY A 112 39.97 1.79 13.45
CA GLY A 112 40.11 2.86 12.45
C GLY A 112 40.38 2.35 11.02
N GLU A 113 40.08 1.09 10.74
CA GLU A 113 40.35 0.46 9.44
C GLU A 113 39.29 0.83 8.40
N LEU A 114 39.43 2.00 7.77
CA LEU A 114 38.43 2.54 6.84
C LEU A 114 38.03 1.56 5.72
N ALA A 115 38.99 0.83 5.14
CA ALA A 115 38.72 -0.15 4.09
C ALA A 115 37.83 -1.31 4.61
N ALA A 116 38.10 -1.80 5.82
CA ALA A 116 37.32 -2.87 6.45
C ALA A 116 35.92 -2.38 6.85
N ILE A 117 35.80 -1.14 7.35
CA ILE A 117 34.51 -0.48 7.62
C ILE A 117 33.67 -0.45 6.35
N GLY A 118 34.21 0.04 5.22
CA GLY A 118 33.50 0.12 3.96
C GLY A 118 32.99 -1.25 3.47
N LYS A 119 33.83 -2.29 3.58
CA LYS A 119 33.45 -3.67 3.23
C LYS A 119 32.30 -4.18 4.11
N ALA A 120 32.37 -3.96 5.42
CA ALA A 120 31.36 -4.43 6.35
C ALA A 120 30.03 -3.68 6.16
N VAL A 121 30.05 -2.35 6.00
CA VAL A 121 28.85 -1.56 5.69
C VAL A 121 28.20 -2.02 4.39
N LYS A 122 28.97 -2.30 3.35
CA LYS A 122 28.44 -2.85 2.08
C LYS A 122 27.68 -4.16 2.30
N LYS A 123 28.20 -5.05 3.15
CA LYS A 123 27.57 -6.33 3.48
C LYS A 123 26.28 -6.15 4.28
N LEU A 124 26.29 -5.29 5.29
CA LEU A 124 25.07 -4.96 6.04
C LEU A 124 23.98 -4.35 5.13
N LYS A 125 24.34 -3.44 4.21
CA LYS A 125 23.40 -2.89 3.23
C LYS A 125 22.75 -3.97 2.35
N GLN A 126 23.49 -5.02 2.00
CA GLN A 126 22.95 -6.14 1.22
C GLN A 126 21.90 -6.90 2.03
N SER A 127 22.17 -7.20 3.31
CA SER A 127 21.18 -7.81 4.22
C SER A 127 19.94 -6.93 4.36
N CYS A 128 20.10 -5.63 4.63
CA CYS A 128 18.96 -4.69 4.70
C CYS A 128 18.13 -4.70 3.41
N SER A 129 18.79 -4.75 2.25
CA SER A 129 18.12 -4.78 0.96
C SER A 129 17.35 -6.07 0.73
N SER A 130 17.90 -7.21 1.17
CA SER A 130 17.23 -8.52 1.11
C SER A 130 15.95 -8.52 1.94
N CYS A 131 16.04 -8.16 3.22
CA CYS A 131 14.87 -8.10 4.10
C CYS A 131 13.82 -7.10 3.59
N HIS A 132 14.24 -5.93 3.09
CA HIS A 132 13.31 -4.95 2.52
C HIS A 132 12.67 -5.43 1.22
N LYS A 133 13.38 -6.15 0.36
CA LYS A 133 12.80 -6.75 -0.84
C LYS A 133 11.75 -7.79 -0.46
N HIS A 134 12.04 -8.59 0.57
CA HIS A 134 11.22 -9.73 0.93
C HIS A 134 10.00 -9.36 1.78
N TYR A 135 10.10 -8.44 2.76
CA TYR A 135 9.00 -8.19 3.72
C TYR A 135 8.34 -6.81 3.65
N ARG A 136 8.95 -5.80 3.00
CA ARG A 136 8.50 -4.40 3.14
C ARG A 136 7.07 -4.19 2.66
N ALA A 137 6.67 -4.86 1.58
CA ALA A 137 5.34 -4.71 1.01
C ALA A 137 4.29 -5.35 1.94
N GLN A 138 4.52 -6.59 2.38
CA GLN A 138 3.64 -7.35 3.28
C GLN A 138 3.45 -6.62 4.60
N VAL A 139 4.54 -6.12 5.19
CA VAL A 139 4.50 -5.34 6.44
C VAL A 139 3.71 -4.05 6.27
N ALA A 140 3.87 -3.35 5.13
CA ALA A 140 3.10 -2.14 4.85
C ALA A 140 1.61 -2.46 4.68
N THR A 141 1.27 -3.53 3.96
CA THR A 141 -0.11 -3.96 3.78
C THR A 141 -0.74 -4.37 5.10
N LEU A 142 -0.11 -5.27 5.85
CA LEU A 142 -0.73 -5.85 7.05
C LEU A 142 -0.88 -4.84 8.19
N TYR A 143 0.09 -3.94 8.35
CA TYR A 143 0.18 -3.06 9.53
C TYR A 143 0.07 -1.56 9.23
N ARG A 144 -0.05 -1.15 7.96
CA ARG A 144 -0.28 0.27 7.59
C ARG A 144 -1.49 0.48 6.69
N ALA A 145 -2.08 -0.57 6.11
CA ALA A 145 -3.34 -0.42 5.39
C ALA A 145 -4.45 0.02 6.35
N PRO A 146 -5.43 0.81 5.87
CA PRO A 146 -6.62 1.10 6.65
C PRO A 146 -7.38 -0.19 6.97
N ASP A 147 -7.97 -0.25 8.16
CA ASP A 147 -8.92 -1.28 8.52
C ASP A 147 -10.31 -0.65 8.61
N PHE A 148 -11.18 -0.99 7.64
CA PHE A 148 -12.53 -0.47 7.56
C PHE A 148 -13.54 -1.25 8.44
N SER A 149 -13.14 -2.38 9.04
CA SER A 149 -14.05 -3.20 9.86
C SER A 149 -14.60 -2.44 11.08
N GLN A 150 -13.83 -1.47 11.58
CA GLN A 150 -14.21 -0.64 12.73
C GLN A 150 -14.81 0.71 12.32
N VAL A 151 -14.82 1.03 11.02
CA VAL A 151 -15.35 2.31 10.52
C VAL A 151 -16.85 2.16 10.28
N HIS A 152 -17.61 3.04 10.92
CA HIS A 152 -19.05 3.11 10.78
C HIS A 152 -19.46 4.47 10.22
N VAL A 153 -20.54 4.47 9.45
CA VAL A 153 -21.15 5.68 8.89
C VAL A 153 -22.48 5.90 9.61
N SER A 154 -22.66 7.07 10.20
CA SER A 154 -23.91 7.44 10.84
C SER A 154 -24.89 7.98 9.79
N LEU A 155 -26.01 7.28 9.60
CA LEU A 155 -27.08 7.66 8.68
C LEU A 155 -28.41 7.62 9.42
N ALA A 156 -29.10 8.76 9.50
CA ALA A 156 -30.41 8.88 10.17
C ALA A 156 -30.45 8.29 11.60
N GLY A 157 -29.36 8.46 12.36
CA GLY A 157 -29.23 7.94 13.73
C GLY A 157 -28.83 6.46 13.84
N GLN A 158 -28.72 5.74 12.71
CA GLN A 158 -28.24 4.36 12.66
C GLN A 158 -26.75 4.31 12.30
N GLN A 159 -26.04 3.32 12.85
CA GLN A 159 -24.66 3.01 12.47
C GLN A 159 -24.70 1.93 11.39
N ILE A 160 -24.19 2.25 10.21
CA ILE A 160 -24.06 1.32 9.08
C ILE A 160 -22.58 1.01 8.91
N THR A 161 -22.25 -0.24 8.56
CA THR A 161 -20.87 -0.61 8.25
C THR A 161 -20.36 0.20 7.05
N TYR A 162 -19.07 0.54 7.03
CA TYR A 162 -18.48 1.26 5.90
C TYR A 162 -18.72 0.55 4.55
N LEU A 163 -18.62 -0.78 4.53
CA LEU A 163 -18.80 -1.58 3.32
C LEU A 163 -20.25 -1.54 2.81
N ASP A 164 -21.24 -1.66 3.71
CA ASP A 164 -22.64 -1.60 3.29
C ASP A 164 -23.05 -0.20 2.84
N PHE A 165 -22.49 0.84 3.47
CA PHE A 165 -22.67 2.21 3.01
C PHE A 165 -22.08 2.42 1.60
N MET A 166 -20.92 1.84 1.29
CA MET A 166 -20.35 1.88 -0.07
C MET A 166 -21.24 1.17 -1.10
N LYS A 167 -21.89 0.07 -0.75
CA LYS A 167 -22.87 -0.60 -1.63
C LYS A 167 -24.08 0.30 -1.91
N GLN A 168 -24.53 1.09 -0.93
CA GLN A 168 -25.61 2.06 -1.13
C GLN A 168 -25.20 3.16 -2.11
N LEU A 169 -24.01 3.75 -1.95
CA LEU A 169 -23.50 4.77 -2.90
C LEU A 169 -23.37 4.22 -4.32
N MET A 170 -22.91 2.97 -4.47
CA MET A 170 -22.86 2.29 -5.76
C MET A 170 -24.26 2.13 -6.38
N ALA A 171 -25.26 1.74 -5.58
CA ALA A 171 -26.63 1.63 -6.03
C ALA A 171 -27.18 2.98 -6.53
N ASP A 172 -26.85 4.08 -5.86
CA ASP A 172 -27.27 5.42 -6.30
C ASP A 172 -26.60 5.84 -7.62
N VAL A 173 -25.31 5.55 -7.80
CA VAL A 173 -24.63 5.75 -9.11
C VAL A 173 -25.33 4.97 -10.22
N ASN A 174 -25.65 3.71 -9.98
CA ASN A 174 -26.36 2.88 -10.97
C ASN A 174 -27.77 3.38 -11.24
N ARG A 175 -28.50 3.85 -10.22
CA ARG A 175 -29.83 4.45 -10.38
C ARG A 175 -29.79 5.70 -11.25
N ILE A 176 -28.77 6.56 -11.09
CA ILE A 176 -28.58 7.73 -11.96
C ILE A 176 -28.38 7.27 -13.40
N LYS A 177 -27.51 6.28 -13.63
CA LYS A 177 -27.21 5.75 -14.97
C LYS A 177 -28.47 5.20 -15.65
N ILE A 178 -29.15 4.27 -15.00
CA ILE A 178 -30.36 3.61 -15.50
C ILE A 178 -31.44 4.66 -15.80
N ALA A 179 -31.75 5.53 -14.83
CA ALA A 179 -32.80 6.54 -15.02
C ALA A 179 -32.46 7.56 -16.12
N ALA A 180 -31.19 7.94 -16.28
CA ALA A 180 -30.78 8.84 -17.34
C ALA A 180 -30.85 8.18 -18.72
N GLU A 181 -30.48 6.91 -18.84
CA GLU A 181 -30.60 6.15 -20.10
C GLU A 181 -32.05 5.94 -20.51
N ASP A 182 -32.93 5.69 -19.55
CA ASP A 182 -34.38 5.50 -19.78
C ASP A 182 -35.14 6.83 -19.96
N GLY A 183 -34.45 7.98 -19.90
CA GLY A 183 -35.07 9.30 -20.04
C GLY A 183 -35.86 9.80 -18.81
N TYR A 184 -35.81 9.08 -17.68
CA TYR A 184 -36.45 9.46 -16.42
C TYR A 184 -35.64 10.50 -15.63
N LYS A 185 -35.62 11.75 -16.10
CA LYS A 185 -34.84 12.85 -15.51
C LYS A 185 -35.08 13.06 -14.02
N ASP A 186 -36.34 13.08 -13.57
CA ASP A 186 -36.67 13.32 -12.16
C ASP A 186 -36.16 12.22 -11.23
N LYS A 187 -36.18 10.97 -11.70
CA LYS A 187 -35.61 9.82 -10.97
C LYS A 187 -34.08 9.93 -10.91
N ALA A 188 -33.43 10.33 -12.00
CA ALA A 188 -31.99 10.56 -12.04
C ALA A 188 -31.57 11.69 -11.08
N GLN A 189 -32.30 12.80 -11.05
CA GLN A 189 -32.06 13.91 -10.11
C GLN A 189 -32.24 13.48 -8.64
N THR A 190 -33.28 12.69 -8.36
CA THR A 190 -33.52 12.15 -7.02
C THR A 190 -32.37 11.26 -6.56
N ALA A 191 -31.89 10.36 -7.44
CA ALA A 191 -30.73 9.52 -7.16
C ALA A 191 -29.43 10.34 -7.00
N LEU A 192 -29.25 11.41 -7.78
CA LEU A 192 -28.11 12.33 -7.65
C LEU A 192 -28.13 13.03 -6.29
N LYS A 193 -29.29 13.49 -5.83
CA LYS A 193 -29.45 14.11 -4.51
C LYS A 193 -29.11 13.13 -3.39
N ALA A 194 -29.55 11.87 -3.51
CA ALA A 194 -29.19 10.80 -2.58
C ALA A 194 -27.67 10.56 -2.58
N LEU A 195 -27.05 10.44 -3.75
CA LEU A 195 -25.60 10.26 -3.88
C LEU A 195 -24.81 11.43 -3.28
N ARG A 196 -25.19 12.68 -3.59
CA ARG A 196 -24.56 13.90 -3.04
C ARG A 196 -24.66 13.93 -1.52
N GLY A 197 -25.82 13.59 -0.95
CA GLY A 197 -26.01 13.45 0.49
C GLY A 197 -25.12 12.35 1.07
N GLY A 198 -25.12 11.17 0.43
CA GLY A 198 -24.32 10.02 0.84
C GLY A 198 -22.82 10.29 0.82
N ILE A 199 -22.30 11.00 -0.19
CA ILE A 199 -20.90 11.43 -0.25
C ILE A 199 -20.55 12.38 0.91
N LYS A 200 -21.43 13.32 1.25
CA LYS A 200 -21.23 14.23 2.39
C LYS A 200 -21.20 13.44 3.71
N THR A 201 -22.13 12.50 3.89
CA THR A 201 -22.16 11.61 5.06
C THR A 201 -20.90 10.74 5.13
N LEU A 202 -20.45 10.17 4.01
CA LEU A 202 -19.20 9.41 3.93
C LEU A 202 -18.01 10.25 4.39
N GLY A 203 -17.93 11.51 3.96
CA GLY A 203 -16.86 12.43 4.32
C GLY A 203 -16.67 12.63 5.83
N SER A 204 -17.75 12.49 6.61
CA SER A 204 -17.67 12.55 8.08
C SER A 204 -16.82 11.40 8.67
N SER A 205 -16.90 10.21 8.07
CA SER A 205 -16.18 9.01 8.52
C SER A 205 -14.67 9.08 8.28
N CYS A 206 -14.22 9.91 7.32
CA CYS A 206 -12.81 10.12 7.01
C CYS A 206 -12.01 10.64 8.22
N SER A 207 -12.66 11.35 9.15
CA SER A 207 -12.04 11.90 10.36
C SER A 207 -11.53 10.83 11.34
N THR A 208 -11.99 9.59 11.19
CA THR A 208 -11.48 8.43 11.93
C THR A 208 -9.98 8.27 11.70
N CYS A 209 -9.53 8.42 10.44
CA CYS A 209 -8.14 8.23 10.03
C CYS A 209 -7.41 9.54 9.72
N HIS A 210 -8.07 10.50 9.05
CA HIS A 210 -7.50 11.78 8.64
C HIS A 210 -7.87 12.89 9.63
N LYS A 211 -6.89 13.36 10.41
CA LYS A 211 -7.11 14.43 11.40
C LYS A 211 -7.07 15.82 10.78
N ASP A 212 -6.25 16.00 9.76
CA ASP A 212 -6.15 17.24 8.99
C ASP A 212 -7.36 17.42 8.05
N ALA A 213 -7.71 18.67 7.79
CA ALA A 213 -8.85 19.01 6.93
C ALA A 213 -8.48 18.89 5.45
N GLU A 214 -7.21 19.13 5.14
CA GLU A 214 -6.63 19.14 3.81
C GLU A 214 -6.70 17.77 3.14
N ALA A 215 -6.34 16.67 3.84
CA ALA A 215 -6.50 15.32 3.30
C ALA A 215 -7.96 14.98 3.03
N ARG A 216 -8.89 15.44 3.86
CA ARG A 216 -10.34 15.20 3.66
C ARG A 216 -10.84 15.98 2.43
N ALA A 217 -10.45 17.25 2.31
CA ALA A 217 -10.78 18.11 1.17
C ALA A 217 -10.17 17.61 -0.15
N TYR A 218 -8.99 16.98 -0.10
CA TYR A 218 -8.37 16.37 -1.29
C TYR A 218 -9.27 15.31 -1.94
N TYR A 219 -9.91 14.46 -1.14
CA TYR A 219 -10.78 13.39 -1.65
C TYR A 219 -12.19 13.90 -1.98
N LEU A 220 -12.83 14.63 -1.07
CA LEU A 220 -14.26 14.97 -1.15
C LEU A 220 -14.56 16.47 -1.04
N GLY A 221 -13.60 17.34 -1.40
CA GLY A 221 -13.76 18.80 -1.40
C GLY A 221 -14.32 19.35 -2.73
N ASP A 222 -13.99 20.61 -3.04
CA ASP A 222 -14.60 21.40 -4.12
C ASP A 222 -14.59 20.76 -5.49
N LYS A 223 -13.53 19.99 -5.82
CA LYS A 223 -13.46 19.26 -7.10
C LYS A 223 -14.58 18.23 -7.24
N THR A 224 -14.95 17.57 -6.15
CA THR A 224 -16.02 16.58 -6.11
C THR A 224 -17.38 17.27 -6.16
N GLU A 225 -17.57 18.38 -5.41
CA GLU A 225 -18.82 19.14 -5.48
C GLU A 225 -19.06 19.72 -6.88
N LYS A 226 -18.01 20.23 -7.54
CA LYS A 226 -18.09 20.70 -8.92
C LYS A 226 -18.54 19.58 -9.87
N LEU A 227 -18.00 18.37 -9.74
CA LEU A 227 -18.43 17.23 -10.55
C LEU A 227 -19.90 16.86 -10.34
N LEU A 228 -20.39 16.96 -9.10
CA LEU A 228 -21.81 16.72 -8.80
C LEU A 228 -22.70 17.81 -9.41
N ASN A 229 -22.25 19.06 -9.39
CA ASN A 229 -22.96 20.19 -10.01
C ASN A 229 -22.98 20.06 -11.55
N ASP A 230 -21.86 19.70 -12.18
CA ASP A 230 -21.79 19.42 -13.61
C ASP A 230 -22.77 18.28 -13.97
N LEU A 231 -22.81 17.21 -13.16
CA LEU A 231 -23.70 16.07 -13.37
C LEU A 231 -25.18 16.45 -13.28
N GLU A 232 -25.53 17.31 -12.32
CA GLU A 232 -26.90 17.83 -12.14
C GLU A 232 -27.37 18.58 -13.39
N GLN A 233 -26.50 19.43 -13.96
CA GLN A 233 -26.79 20.15 -15.21
C GLN A 233 -26.91 19.20 -16.40
N ASP A 234 -26.03 18.21 -16.50
CA ASP A 234 -26.00 17.28 -17.63
C ASP A 234 -27.14 16.25 -17.62
N ILE A 235 -27.69 15.92 -16.45
CA ILE A 235 -28.93 15.14 -16.36
C ILE A 235 -30.09 15.90 -17.03
N ASN A 236 -30.19 17.21 -16.82
CA ASN A 236 -31.26 18.02 -17.40
C ASN A 236 -31.14 18.13 -18.92
N SER A 237 -29.92 18.18 -19.44
CA SER A 237 -29.62 18.26 -20.88
C SER A 237 -29.59 16.91 -21.59
N GLY A 238 -29.72 15.79 -20.86
CA GLY A 238 -29.66 14.43 -21.42
C GLY A 238 -28.25 13.98 -21.81
N LYS A 239 -27.19 14.63 -21.30
CA LYS A 239 -25.78 14.38 -21.64
C LYS A 239 -24.97 13.86 -20.45
N SER A 240 -25.64 13.30 -19.44
CA SER A 240 -25.03 12.91 -18.16
C SER A 240 -24.03 11.75 -18.22
N GLY A 241 -24.03 10.93 -19.29
CA GLY A 241 -23.19 9.75 -19.39
C GLY A 241 -21.69 10.04 -19.23
N HIS A 242 -21.19 11.07 -19.92
CA HIS A 242 -19.78 11.47 -19.83
C HIS A 242 -19.43 11.99 -18.43
N THR A 243 -20.28 12.83 -17.84
CA THR A 243 -20.02 13.45 -16.54
C THR A 243 -20.15 12.46 -15.39
N LEU A 244 -21.05 11.49 -15.50
CA LEU A 244 -21.11 10.35 -14.58
C LEU A 244 -19.85 9.49 -14.66
N GLY A 245 -19.32 9.25 -15.86
CA GLY A 245 -18.03 8.59 -16.06
C GLY A 245 -16.87 9.37 -15.42
N ARG A 246 -16.85 10.70 -15.58
CA ARG A 246 -15.88 11.58 -14.89
C ARG A 246 -16.00 11.46 -13.38
N LEU A 247 -17.22 11.46 -12.82
CA LEU A 247 -17.42 11.29 -11.38
C LEU A 247 -16.81 9.96 -10.89
N ALA A 248 -17.02 8.85 -11.61
CA ALA A 248 -16.45 7.56 -11.25
C ALA A 248 -14.91 7.57 -11.21
N VAL A 249 -14.26 8.15 -12.23
CA VAL A 249 -12.79 8.18 -12.34
C VAL A 249 -12.17 9.26 -11.42
N GLN A 250 -12.83 10.39 -11.24
CA GLN A 250 -12.25 11.53 -10.55
C GLN A 250 -12.66 11.63 -9.08
N ALA A 251 -13.75 11.02 -8.65
CA ALA A 251 -14.12 10.97 -7.22
C ALA A 251 -13.89 9.56 -6.66
N CYS A 252 -14.54 8.54 -7.23
CA CYS A 252 -14.52 7.19 -6.66
C CYS A 252 -13.13 6.53 -6.75
N ALA A 253 -12.47 6.65 -7.91
CA ALA A 253 -11.16 6.02 -8.11
C ALA A 253 -10.04 6.65 -7.24
N ARG A 254 -10.16 7.92 -6.82
CA ARG A 254 -9.19 8.52 -5.87
C ARG A 254 -9.17 7.78 -4.54
N CYS A 255 -10.36 7.55 -3.98
CA CYS A 255 -10.51 6.80 -2.74
C CYS A 255 -10.16 5.33 -2.92
N HIS A 256 -10.65 4.68 -3.98
CA HIS A 256 -10.38 3.25 -4.21
C HIS A 256 -8.89 2.97 -4.46
N GLY A 257 -8.22 3.82 -5.24
CA GLY A 257 -6.80 3.68 -5.55
C GLY A 257 -5.89 3.82 -4.33
N SER A 258 -6.33 4.57 -3.32
CA SER A 258 -5.54 4.84 -2.11
C SER A 258 -5.90 3.92 -0.94
N HIS A 259 -7.18 3.56 -0.84
CA HIS A 259 -7.72 2.86 0.33
C HIS A 259 -8.12 1.42 0.02
N ARG A 260 -8.94 1.22 -1.01
CA ARG A 260 -9.53 -0.10 -1.31
C ARG A 260 -8.47 -1.10 -1.77
N ILE A 261 -7.57 -0.70 -2.68
CA ILE A 261 -6.53 -1.60 -3.19
C ILE A 261 -5.69 -2.19 -2.03
N VAL A 262 -5.29 -1.34 -1.09
CA VAL A 262 -4.44 -1.77 0.03
C VAL A 262 -5.23 -2.57 1.06
N TYR A 263 -6.50 -2.24 1.28
CA TYR A 263 -7.40 -3.02 2.14
C TYR A 263 -7.68 -4.42 1.56
N ASP A 264 -8.02 -4.51 0.28
CA ASP A 264 -8.29 -5.79 -0.40
C ASP A 264 -7.04 -6.68 -0.37
N LEU A 265 -5.85 -6.09 -0.57
CA LEU A 265 -4.57 -6.81 -0.43
C LEU A 265 -4.33 -7.26 1.03
N LYS A 266 -4.69 -6.45 2.02
CA LYS A 266 -4.60 -6.84 3.44
C LYS A 266 -5.47 -8.07 3.71
N THR A 267 -6.73 -8.05 3.27
CA THR A 267 -7.65 -9.18 3.43
C THR A 267 -7.18 -10.44 2.70
N ALA A 268 -6.48 -10.31 1.57
CA ALA A 268 -5.89 -11.45 0.88
C ALA A 268 -4.64 -12.05 1.58
N LEU A 269 -3.97 -11.28 2.45
CA LEU A 269 -2.79 -11.70 3.19
C LEU A 269 -3.09 -12.15 4.63
N ASP A 270 -4.18 -11.68 5.23
CA ASP A 270 -4.63 -12.07 6.59
C ASP A 270 -5.26 -13.47 6.58
#